data_AF-A0A1M5CVC6-F1
#
_entry.id   AF-A0A1M5CVC6-F1
#
_cell.length_a   1.000
_cell.length_b   1.000
_cell.length_c   1.000
_cell.angle_alpha   90.00
_cell.angle_beta   90.00
_cell.angle_gamma   90.00
#
_symmetry.space_group_name_H-M   'P 1'
#
loop_
_entity.id
_entity.type
_entity.pdbx_description
1 polymer ?
#
loop_
_entity_poly.entity_id
_entity_poly.type
_entity_poly.pdbx_seq_one_letter_code
_entity_poly.pdbx_strand_id
1 'polypeptide(L)'
;MRFFVRTLFLLCFSVIFCAISSPGQNTTEQNQTCLKCHASQTYTLYNDWTEKEEKRLMNPFYILDTVQLAGGVHHAFNCIDCHSMDYETYPHDSELKLEPMMTCIDCHGGDPTYQDWQFDRIEEEFHKSVHYETHGDQFSCSKCHNQHYYRPTARNSNSIREIVNYSNEMCLSCHDNMTMYQLVSDSTKPKLVDVHSWLPNQELHFKRVRCIECHTEVQDSLMVSHNILKKELATRNCVECHSSNSILQASLYKYQNLKTRSEDGENSQKSILGLFTINRSNKNLSNTYYVIGASRVPYLNTIFAIIFFAAVGGIAVHTILRILKK
;
A
#
# COMPACT_ATOMS: atom_id res chain seq x y z
N MET A 1 11.90 -70.89 21.27
CA MET A 1 13.02 -69.94 21.12
C MET A 1 13.25 -69.74 19.63
N ARG A 2 13.19 -68.49 19.15
CA ARG A 2 13.24 -68.04 17.73
C ARG A 2 11.92 -68.24 16.98
N PHE A 3 11.52 -67.23 16.20
CA PHE A 3 10.25 -67.10 15.44
C PHE A 3 9.04 -66.49 16.17
N PHE A 4 9.16 -65.30 16.79
CA PHE A 4 8.00 -64.39 16.90
C PHE A 4 8.38 -62.90 17.12
N VAL A 5 9.55 -62.46 16.60
CA VAL A 5 10.04 -61.07 16.75
C VAL A 5 10.44 -60.44 15.40
N ARG A 6 9.88 -60.91 14.28
CA ARG A 6 10.27 -60.42 12.94
C ARG A 6 9.14 -59.82 12.11
N THR A 7 8.03 -59.44 12.73
CA THR A 7 6.87 -58.88 12.01
C THR A 7 6.52 -57.45 12.43
N LEU A 8 7.44 -56.74 13.10
CA LEU A 8 7.23 -55.36 13.52
C LEU A 8 8.46 -54.47 13.25
N PHE A 9 9.10 -54.66 12.10
CA PHE A 9 10.27 -53.85 11.72
C PHE A 9 10.30 -53.41 10.25
N LEU A 10 9.16 -53.47 9.55
CA LEU A 10 9.07 -53.16 8.11
C LEU A 10 7.87 -52.27 7.74
N LEU A 11 7.42 -51.39 8.64
CA LEU A 11 6.30 -50.48 8.38
C LEU A 11 6.46 -49.11 9.06
N CYS A 12 7.67 -48.54 9.03
CA CYS A 12 7.94 -47.19 9.55
C CYS A 12 8.91 -46.36 8.69
N PHE A 13 8.94 -46.59 7.38
CA PHE A 13 9.59 -45.68 6.45
C PHE A 13 8.68 -45.39 5.25
N SER A 14 7.43 -45.02 5.53
CA SER A 14 6.68 -44.14 4.64
C SER A 14 7.37 -42.78 4.70
N VAL A 15 8.35 -42.60 3.82
CA VAL A 15 8.86 -41.29 3.45
C VAL A 15 7.66 -40.51 2.94
N ILE A 16 7.06 -39.72 3.83
CA ILE A 16 6.23 -38.59 3.43
C ILE A 16 7.24 -37.63 2.79
N PHE A 17 7.50 -37.82 1.50
CA PHE A 17 7.91 -36.75 0.62
C PHE A 17 6.70 -35.81 0.60
N CYS A 18 6.61 -34.98 1.64
CA CYS A 18 5.94 -33.71 1.51
C CYS A 18 6.75 -33.02 0.43
N ALA A 19 6.22 -33.02 -0.80
CA ALA A 19 6.65 -32.08 -1.79
C ALA A 19 6.53 -30.72 -1.10
N ILE A 20 7.67 -30.19 -0.65
CA ILE A 20 7.78 -28.80 -0.30
C ILE A 20 7.58 -28.10 -1.64
N SER A 21 6.33 -27.81 -1.96
CA SER A 21 5.98 -26.84 -2.98
C SER A 21 6.71 -25.58 -2.54
N SER A 22 7.84 -25.29 -3.17
CA SER A 22 8.50 -24.01 -2.96
C SER A 22 7.45 -22.94 -3.26
N PRO A 23 7.17 -22.00 -2.35
CA PRO A 23 6.23 -20.93 -2.60
C PRO A 23 6.88 -19.98 -3.62
N GLY A 24 6.76 -20.33 -4.89
CA GLY A 24 7.38 -19.62 -6.02
C GLY A 24 6.86 -20.05 -7.39
N GLN A 25 5.81 -20.88 -7.45
CA GLN A 25 5.23 -21.42 -8.69
C GLN A 25 3.85 -20.83 -8.98
N ASN A 26 3.72 -19.51 -8.91
CA ASN A 26 2.50 -18.78 -9.35
C ASN A 26 2.80 -17.85 -10.52
N THR A 27 3.83 -18.14 -11.31
CA THR A 27 4.08 -17.50 -12.60
C THR A 27 3.72 -18.49 -13.69
N THR A 28 3.18 -18.02 -14.81
CA THR A 28 2.77 -18.86 -15.93
C THR A 28 3.95 -19.73 -16.43
N GLU A 29 3.65 -20.91 -16.99
CA GLU A 29 4.67 -21.79 -17.56
C GLU A 29 5.44 -21.07 -18.68
N GLN A 30 4.76 -20.20 -19.43
CA GLN A 30 5.36 -19.36 -20.47
C GLN A 30 6.48 -18.46 -19.93
N ASN A 31 6.39 -17.96 -18.69
CA ASN A 31 7.40 -17.09 -18.10
C ASN A 31 8.71 -17.80 -17.75
N GLN A 32 8.73 -19.14 -17.72
CA GLN A 32 9.93 -19.90 -17.36
C GLN A 32 11.09 -19.65 -18.34
N THR A 33 10.80 -19.40 -19.61
CA THR A 33 11.82 -19.06 -20.62
C THR A 33 12.60 -17.80 -20.21
N CYS A 34 11.90 -16.76 -19.77
CA CYS A 34 12.51 -15.51 -19.32
C CYS A 34 13.18 -15.69 -17.95
N LEU A 35 12.49 -16.33 -17.01
CA LEU A 35 12.95 -16.49 -15.63
C LEU A 35 14.16 -17.41 -15.48
N LYS A 36 14.43 -18.30 -16.45
CA LYS A 36 15.67 -19.10 -16.50
C LYS A 36 16.93 -18.24 -16.34
N CYS A 37 16.91 -17.03 -16.90
CA CYS A 37 17.99 -16.05 -16.76
C CYS A 37 17.63 -14.96 -15.75
N HIS A 38 16.42 -14.40 -15.82
CA HIS A 38 16.03 -13.24 -15.01
C HIS A 38 15.77 -13.54 -13.54
N ALA A 39 15.62 -14.80 -13.11
CA ALA A 39 15.47 -15.15 -11.68
C ALA A 39 16.80 -15.54 -11.01
N SER A 40 17.94 -15.41 -11.69
CA SER A 40 19.23 -15.94 -11.23
C SER A 40 20.35 -14.90 -11.36
N GLN A 41 21.33 -14.97 -10.45
CA GLN A 41 22.55 -14.16 -10.52
C GLN A 41 23.49 -14.59 -11.65
N THR A 42 23.33 -15.82 -12.14
CA THR A 42 24.15 -16.36 -13.23
C THR A 42 23.29 -17.11 -14.22
N TYR A 43 23.66 -17.06 -15.48
CA TYR A 43 23.04 -17.84 -16.54
C TYR A 43 24.12 -18.51 -17.40
N THR A 44 23.74 -19.62 -18.04
CA THR A 44 24.61 -20.35 -18.97
C THR A 44 24.00 -20.25 -20.36
N LEU A 45 24.86 -19.97 -21.34
CA LEU A 45 24.50 -19.89 -22.75
C LEU A 45 25.49 -20.72 -23.58
N TYR A 46 25.04 -21.23 -24.72
CA TYR A 46 25.92 -21.81 -25.71
C TYR A 46 26.40 -20.71 -26.67
N ASN A 47 27.71 -20.59 -26.85
CA ASN A 47 28.31 -19.62 -27.76
C ASN A 47 28.67 -20.30 -29.07
N ASP A 48 27.84 -20.08 -30.10
CA ASP A 48 28.01 -20.67 -31.44
C ASP A 48 29.36 -20.34 -32.09
N TRP A 49 29.99 -19.21 -31.72
CA TRP A 49 31.26 -18.79 -32.32
C TRP A 49 32.46 -19.54 -31.73
N THR A 50 32.32 -20.02 -30.50
CA THR A 50 33.40 -20.73 -29.78
C THR A 50 33.10 -22.20 -29.55
N GLU A 51 31.89 -22.64 -29.91
CA GLU A 51 31.33 -23.97 -29.70
C GLU A 51 31.41 -24.44 -28.24
N LYS A 52 31.15 -23.52 -27.29
CA LYS A 52 31.27 -23.79 -25.85
C LYS A 52 30.10 -23.24 -25.06
N GLU A 53 29.81 -23.93 -23.95
CA GLU A 53 28.98 -23.35 -22.91
C GLU A 53 29.77 -22.31 -22.11
N GLU A 54 29.19 -21.13 -21.97
CA GLU A 54 29.72 -20.04 -21.17
C GLU A 54 28.76 -19.69 -20.05
N LYS A 55 29.30 -19.58 -18.83
CA LYS A 55 28.56 -19.10 -17.67
C LYS A 55 28.88 -17.62 -17.43
N ARG A 56 27.85 -16.79 -17.32
CA ARG A 56 27.97 -15.34 -17.18
C ARG A 56 27.18 -14.82 -15.98
N LEU A 57 27.57 -13.64 -15.48
CA LEU A 57 26.83 -12.91 -14.46
C LEU A 57 25.64 -12.18 -15.10
N MET A 58 24.48 -12.23 -14.46
CA MET A 58 23.34 -11.41 -14.81
C MET A 58 23.57 -9.98 -14.30
N ASN A 59 23.09 -8.99 -15.05
CA ASN A 59 23.05 -7.62 -14.56
C ASN A 59 22.16 -7.58 -13.31
N PRO A 60 22.66 -7.14 -12.14
CA PRO A 60 21.87 -7.15 -10.90
C PRO A 60 20.58 -6.32 -10.98
N PHE A 61 20.49 -5.35 -11.88
CA PHE A 61 19.28 -4.55 -12.09
C PHE A 61 18.20 -5.27 -12.91
N TYR A 62 18.51 -6.41 -13.52
CA TYR A 62 17.57 -7.22 -14.30
C TYR A 62 17.23 -8.56 -13.63
N ILE A 63 17.65 -8.75 -12.38
CA ILE A 63 17.29 -9.92 -11.59
C ILE A 63 15.95 -9.66 -10.91
N LEU A 64 14.99 -10.56 -11.12
CA LEU A 64 13.67 -10.55 -10.55
C LEU A 64 13.59 -11.49 -9.34
N ASP A 65 13.02 -10.98 -8.25
CA ASP A 65 12.54 -11.76 -7.12
C ASP A 65 11.20 -12.43 -7.49
N THR A 66 11.23 -13.75 -7.66
CA THR A 66 10.05 -14.54 -8.07
C THR A 66 9.00 -14.66 -6.98
N VAL A 67 9.38 -14.53 -5.70
CA VAL A 67 8.44 -14.53 -4.57
C VAL A 67 7.66 -13.22 -4.54
N GLN A 68 8.35 -12.10 -4.78
CA GLN A 68 7.67 -10.81 -4.89
C GLN A 68 6.78 -10.73 -6.13
N LEU A 69 7.28 -11.22 -7.28
CA LEU A 69 6.54 -11.29 -8.55
C LEU A 69 5.22 -12.04 -8.38
N ALA A 70 5.26 -13.22 -7.76
CA ALA A 70 4.09 -14.06 -7.52
C ALA A 70 3.01 -13.38 -6.66
N GLY A 71 3.36 -12.38 -5.86
CA GLY A 71 2.39 -11.60 -5.09
C GLY A 71 1.98 -10.28 -5.71
N GLY A 72 2.49 -9.92 -6.88
CA GLY A 72 2.10 -8.72 -7.62
C GLY A 72 0.72 -8.86 -8.27
N VAL A 73 0.07 -7.73 -8.60
CA VAL A 73 -1.26 -7.75 -9.26
C VAL A 73 -1.24 -8.37 -10.66
N HIS A 74 -0.10 -8.35 -11.35
CA HIS A 74 0.07 -8.91 -12.69
C HIS A 74 0.82 -10.24 -12.71
N HIS A 75 0.90 -10.97 -11.58
CA HIS A 75 1.61 -12.25 -11.51
C HIS A 75 1.15 -13.30 -12.54
N ALA A 76 -0.10 -13.19 -12.98
CA ALA A 76 -0.70 -14.07 -13.98
C ALA A 76 -0.40 -13.67 -15.43
N PHE A 77 0.19 -12.50 -15.67
CA PHE A 77 0.56 -12.06 -17.02
C PHE A 77 1.87 -12.72 -17.46
N ASN A 78 1.98 -12.94 -18.76
CA ASN A 78 3.22 -13.34 -19.37
C ASN A 78 4.15 -12.12 -19.48
N CYS A 79 5.47 -12.34 -19.42
CA CYS A 79 6.45 -11.26 -19.61
C CYS A 79 6.22 -10.54 -20.94
N ILE A 80 5.90 -11.30 -21.99
CA ILE A 80 5.65 -10.79 -23.35
C ILE A 80 4.29 -10.07 -23.51
N ASP A 81 3.44 -10.05 -22.47
CA ASP A 81 2.23 -9.23 -22.49
C ASP A 81 2.56 -7.74 -22.29
N CYS A 82 3.76 -7.43 -21.79
CA CYS A 82 4.26 -6.05 -21.58
C CYS A 82 5.59 -5.78 -22.28
N HIS A 83 6.43 -6.81 -22.44
CA HIS A 83 7.67 -6.75 -23.21
C HIS A 83 7.44 -7.26 -24.63
N SER A 84 8.26 -6.82 -25.59
CA SER A 84 8.19 -7.35 -26.94
C SER A 84 8.40 -8.87 -26.98
N MET A 85 7.66 -9.55 -27.85
CA MET A 85 7.82 -10.98 -28.10
C MET A 85 9.22 -11.34 -28.62
N ASP A 86 9.94 -10.39 -29.21
CA ASP A 86 11.29 -10.61 -29.72
C ASP A 86 12.31 -10.87 -28.59
N TYR A 87 11.97 -10.54 -27.32
CA TYR A 87 12.74 -10.95 -26.15
C TYR A 87 12.74 -12.47 -25.90
N GLU A 88 11.90 -13.26 -26.58
CA GLU A 88 11.99 -14.73 -26.52
C GLU A 88 13.24 -15.27 -27.22
N THR A 89 13.87 -14.47 -28.08
CA THR A 89 15.12 -14.84 -28.77
C THR A 89 16.35 -14.31 -28.02
N TYR A 90 17.35 -15.18 -27.82
CA TYR A 90 18.64 -14.83 -27.24
C TYR A 90 19.79 -15.02 -28.25
N PRO A 91 20.78 -14.11 -28.33
CA PRO A 91 20.88 -12.85 -27.60
C PRO A 91 19.78 -11.86 -27.99
N HIS A 92 19.24 -11.14 -27.01
CA HIS A 92 18.22 -10.13 -27.28
C HIS A 92 18.81 -9.04 -28.17
N ASP A 93 18.05 -8.60 -29.17
CA ASP A 93 18.45 -7.48 -30.00
C ASP A 93 18.57 -6.22 -29.12
N SER A 94 19.65 -5.46 -29.34
CA SER A 94 19.91 -4.22 -28.62
C SER A 94 18.86 -3.14 -28.89
N GLU A 95 18.22 -3.16 -30.06
CA GLU A 95 17.19 -2.18 -30.45
C GLU A 95 15.91 -2.35 -29.63
N LEU A 96 15.64 -3.53 -29.06
CA LEU A 96 14.48 -3.77 -28.19
C LEU A 96 14.45 -2.90 -26.94
N LYS A 97 15.56 -2.26 -26.58
CA LYS A 97 15.63 -1.28 -25.47
C LYS A 97 15.08 0.09 -25.84
N LEU A 98 14.94 0.36 -27.14
CA LEU A 98 14.42 1.60 -27.68
C LEU A 98 12.91 1.50 -27.96
N GLU A 99 12.37 0.29 -27.95
CA GLU A 99 10.95 0.06 -28.15
C GLU A 99 10.13 0.68 -27.01
N PRO A 100 9.04 1.40 -27.34
CA PRO A 100 8.09 1.87 -26.36
C PRO A 100 7.51 0.68 -25.58
N MET A 101 7.54 0.78 -24.26
CA MET A 101 6.85 -0.19 -23.41
C MET A 101 5.36 0.13 -23.33
N MET A 102 4.55 -0.91 -23.16
CA MET A 102 3.15 -0.77 -22.77
C MET A 102 3.04 0.04 -21.48
N THR A 103 2.15 1.03 -21.49
CA THR A 103 1.78 1.85 -20.35
C THR A 103 0.61 1.23 -19.59
N CYS A 104 0.34 1.73 -18.39
CA CYS A 104 -0.80 1.27 -17.59
C CYS A 104 -2.13 1.57 -18.30
N ILE A 105 -2.21 2.69 -19.00
CA ILE A 105 -3.44 3.23 -19.60
C ILE A 105 -3.79 2.47 -20.88
N ASP A 106 -2.81 1.87 -21.55
CA ASP A 106 -3.06 1.02 -22.73
C ASP A 106 -3.98 -0.18 -22.45
N CYS A 107 -4.08 -0.60 -21.18
CA CYS A 107 -5.02 -1.64 -20.75
C CYS A 107 -6.06 -1.16 -19.74
N HIS A 108 -5.72 -0.21 -18.86
CA HIS A 108 -6.62 0.26 -17.82
C HIS A 108 -7.46 1.49 -18.21
N GLY A 109 -7.06 2.23 -19.24
CA GLY A 109 -7.75 3.43 -19.70
C GLY A 109 -8.97 3.09 -20.55
N GLY A 110 -10.08 3.77 -20.31
CA GLY A 110 -11.30 3.64 -21.13
C GLY A 110 -11.96 2.26 -21.18
N ASP A 111 -11.50 1.28 -20.41
CA ASP A 111 -12.08 -0.06 -20.33
C ASP A 111 -13.14 -0.13 -19.20
N PRO A 112 -14.41 -0.41 -19.52
CA PRO A 112 -15.48 -0.56 -18.52
C PRO A 112 -15.20 -1.61 -17.45
N THR A 113 -14.37 -2.62 -17.75
CA THR A 113 -13.98 -3.69 -16.82
C THR A 113 -13.23 -3.15 -15.61
N TYR A 114 -12.47 -2.05 -15.80
CA TYR A 114 -11.64 -1.44 -14.76
C TYR A 114 -12.18 -0.10 -14.27
N GLN A 115 -13.40 0.28 -14.65
CA GLN A 115 -13.99 1.58 -14.32
C GLN A 115 -13.98 1.90 -12.82
N ASP A 116 -14.19 0.89 -11.96
CA ASP A 116 -14.16 1.03 -10.49
C ASP A 116 -12.79 1.46 -9.93
N TRP A 117 -11.73 1.29 -10.71
CA TRP A 117 -10.37 1.72 -10.35
C TRP A 117 -10.09 3.16 -10.77
N GLN A 118 -10.93 3.74 -11.64
CA GLN A 118 -10.91 5.15 -12.03
C GLN A 118 -9.56 5.59 -12.64
N PHE A 119 -8.95 4.75 -13.48
CA PHE A 119 -7.63 5.02 -14.06
C PHE A 119 -7.58 6.30 -14.90
N ASP A 120 -8.63 6.60 -15.66
CA ASP A 120 -8.71 7.86 -16.44
C ASP A 120 -8.58 9.09 -15.52
N ARG A 121 -9.29 9.08 -14.39
CA ARG A 121 -9.22 10.17 -13.41
C ARG A 121 -7.88 10.19 -12.66
N ILE A 122 -7.31 9.02 -12.39
CA ILE A 122 -5.97 8.92 -11.80
C ILE A 122 -4.93 9.54 -12.72
N GLU A 123 -5.03 9.29 -14.03
CA GLU A 123 -4.17 9.88 -15.05
C GLU A 123 -4.32 11.40 -15.12
N GLU A 124 -5.55 11.92 -15.11
CA GLU A 124 -5.82 13.36 -15.02
C GLU A 124 -5.16 14.02 -13.79
N GLU A 125 -5.21 13.36 -12.63
CA GLU A 125 -4.58 13.85 -11.41
C GLU A 125 -3.06 13.74 -11.43
N PHE A 126 -2.54 12.65 -12.01
CA PHE A 126 -1.12 12.44 -12.19
C PHE A 126 -0.51 13.53 -13.09
N HIS A 127 -1.19 13.93 -14.17
CA HIS A 127 -0.75 15.02 -15.05
C HIS A 127 -0.70 16.40 -14.36
N LYS A 128 -1.43 16.59 -13.26
CA LYS A 128 -1.35 17.80 -12.42
C LYS A 128 -0.22 17.75 -11.39
N SER A 129 0.36 16.58 -11.17
CA SER A 129 1.38 16.39 -10.14
C SER A 129 2.67 17.15 -10.49
N VAL A 130 3.40 17.56 -9.46
CA VAL A 130 4.74 18.17 -9.60
C VAL A 130 5.68 17.31 -10.43
N HIS A 131 5.56 15.98 -10.37
CA HIS A 131 6.43 15.08 -11.11
C HIS A 131 6.18 15.18 -12.61
N TYR A 132 4.91 15.17 -13.04
CA TYR A 132 4.58 15.34 -14.45
C TYR A 132 4.83 16.78 -14.92
N GLU A 133 4.44 17.79 -14.14
CA GLU A 133 4.70 19.21 -14.49
C GLU A 133 6.19 19.49 -14.72
N THR A 134 7.08 18.81 -13.97
CA THR A 134 8.53 19.06 -14.03
C THR A 134 9.22 18.24 -15.11
N HIS A 135 8.77 17.00 -15.34
CA HIS A 135 9.49 16.02 -16.16
C HIS A 135 8.73 15.58 -17.43
N GLY A 136 7.45 15.96 -17.56
CA GLY A 136 6.56 15.52 -18.63
C GLY A 136 6.59 14.00 -18.79
N ASP A 137 6.67 13.55 -20.03
CA ASP A 137 6.61 12.14 -20.40
C ASP A 137 7.82 11.30 -19.92
N GLN A 138 8.87 11.93 -19.41
CA GLN A 138 9.99 11.20 -18.78
C GLN A 138 9.63 10.61 -17.41
N PHE A 139 8.53 11.08 -16.81
CA PHE A 139 7.99 10.55 -15.57
C PHE A 139 6.63 9.93 -15.84
N SER A 140 6.49 8.65 -15.51
CA SER A 140 5.28 7.86 -15.76
C SER A 140 4.85 7.11 -14.50
N CYS A 141 3.68 6.47 -14.56
CA CYS A 141 3.12 5.69 -13.45
C CYS A 141 4.12 4.67 -12.87
N SER A 142 4.98 4.09 -13.72
CA SER A 142 5.95 3.06 -13.30
C SER A 142 7.10 3.58 -12.44
N LYS A 143 7.32 4.90 -12.41
CA LYS A 143 8.32 5.54 -11.54
C LYS A 143 7.94 5.47 -10.06
N CYS A 144 6.64 5.40 -9.75
CA CYS A 144 6.12 5.18 -8.40
C CYS A 144 5.65 3.74 -8.18
N HIS A 145 5.02 3.14 -9.18
CA HIS A 145 4.42 1.81 -9.11
C HIS A 145 5.30 0.78 -9.82
N ASN A 146 5.96 -0.09 -9.06
CA ASN A 146 6.78 -1.14 -9.66
C ASN A 146 5.91 -2.13 -10.47
N GLN A 147 6.15 -2.23 -11.78
CA GLN A 147 5.34 -3.05 -12.70
C GLN A 147 5.38 -4.55 -12.39
N HIS A 148 6.46 -5.04 -11.77
CA HIS A 148 6.62 -6.45 -11.42
C HIS A 148 6.09 -6.78 -10.02
N TYR A 149 6.10 -5.83 -9.07
CA TYR A 149 5.86 -6.10 -7.65
C TYR A 149 4.73 -5.28 -7.02
N TYR A 150 3.98 -4.50 -7.81
CA TYR A 150 2.93 -3.64 -7.25
C TYR A 150 1.81 -4.46 -6.58
N ARG A 151 1.40 -3.98 -5.40
CA ARG A 151 0.33 -4.54 -4.58
C ARG A 151 -0.57 -3.41 -4.06
N PRO A 152 -1.91 -3.53 -4.12
CA PRO A 152 -2.83 -2.52 -3.62
C PRO A 152 -2.99 -2.64 -2.09
N THR A 153 -1.90 -2.48 -1.34
CA THR A 153 -1.86 -2.69 0.12
C THR A 153 -2.86 -1.82 0.87
N ALA A 154 -3.14 -0.60 0.39
CA ALA A 154 -4.16 0.28 0.95
C ALA A 154 -5.59 -0.30 0.95
N ARG A 155 -5.89 -1.24 0.04
CA ARG A 155 -7.18 -1.96 -0.05
C ARG A 155 -7.13 -3.32 0.65
N ASN A 156 -5.96 -3.96 0.68
CA ASN A 156 -5.87 -5.37 1.09
C ASN A 156 -5.30 -5.58 2.50
N SER A 157 -4.53 -4.63 3.04
CA SER A 157 -3.92 -4.77 4.37
C SER A 157 -4.83 -4.22 5.46
N ASN A 158 -4.86 -4.94 6.59
CA ASN A 158 -5.47 -4.47 7.83
C ASN A 158 -4.48 -3.70 8.72
N SER A 159 -3.20 -3.66 8.33
CA SER A 159 -2.13 -3.02 9.09
C SER A 159 -1.82 -1.63 8.52
N ILE A 160 -2.21 -0.59 9.26
CA ILE A 160 -1.87 0.80 8.88
C ILE A 160 -0.37 1.01 8.74
N ARG A 161 0.43 0.35 9.59
CA ARG A 161 1.90 0.44 9.49
C ARG A 161 2.41 -0.15 8.18
N GLU A 162 1.83 -1.25 7.72
CA GLU A 162 2.21 -1.84 6.44
C GLU A 162 1.82 -0.93 5.27
N ILE A 163 0.60 -0.37 5.30
CA ILE A 163 0.13 0.59 4.29
C ILE A 163 1.06 1.81 4.23
N VAL A 164 1.40 2.39 5.39
CA VAL A 164 2.28 3.55 5.48
C VAL A 164 3.67 3.24 4.92
N ASN A 165 4.28 2.14 5.39
CA ASN A 165 5.61 1.75 4.93
C ASN A 165 5.62 1.50 3.42
N TYR A 166 4.68 0.70 2.91
CA TYR A 166 4.63 0.34 1.49
C TYR A 166 4.43 1.58 0.59
N SER A 167 3.53 2.49 0.97
CA SER A 167 3.33 3.74 0.23
C SER A 167 4.55 4.66 0.29
N ASN A 168 5.21 4.78 1.45
CA ASN A 168 6.37 5.65 1.60
C ASN A 168 7.60 5.12 0.85
N GLU A 169 7.80 3.80 0.81
CA GLU A 169 8.88 3.18 0.04
C GLU A 169 8.84 3.55 -1.46
N MET A 170 7.66 3.76 -2.04
CA MET A 170 7.55 4.25 -3.42
C MET A 170 8.22 5.61 -3.59
N CYS A 171 7.99 6.53 -2.65
CA CYS A 171 8.62 7.85 -2.65
C CYS A 171 10.11 7.74 -2.35
N LEU A 172 10.48 6.94 -1.33
CA LEU A 172 11.86 6.80 -0.86
C LEU A 172 12.76 6.10 -1.90
N SER A 173 12.20 5.31 -2.81
CA SER A 173 12.90 4.70 -3.94
C SER A 173 13.74 5.69 -4.76
N CYS A 174 13.35 6.98 -4.76
CA CYS A 174 14.13 8.09 -5.32
C CYS A 174 14.44 9.16 -4.25
N HIS A 175 13.49 9.50 -3.37
CA HIS A 175 13.66 10.57 -2.38
C HIS A 175 14.61 10.23 -1.24
N ASP A 176 15.07 8.98 -1.10
CA ASP A 176 16.21 8.58 -0.25
C ASP A 176 17.36 7.92 -1.03
N ASN A 177 17.19 7.67 -2.33
CA ASN A 177 18.22 7.08 -3.20
C ASN A 177 18.66 8.05 -4.31
N MET A 178 19.89 8.57 -4.24
CA MET A 178 20.40 9.55 -5.22
C MET A 178 20.56 8.97 -6.62
N THR A 179 20.98 7.70 -6.75
CA THR A 179 21.17 7.05 -8.04
C THR A 179 19.87 7.01 -8.83
N MET A 180 18.76 6.65 -8.16
CA MET A 180 17.45 6.61 -8.79
C MET A 180 16.91 8.02 -9.08
N TYR A 181 17.13 8.97 -8.17
CA TYR A 181 16.74 10.37 -8.37
C TYR A 181 17.38 10.98 -9.63
N GLN A 182 18.65 10.67 -9.88
CA GLN A 182 19.40 11.16 -11.03
C GLN A 182 18.95 10.57 -12.38
N LEU A 183 18.07 9.56 -12.39
CA LEU A 183 17.46 9.07 -13.63
C LEU A 183 16.40 10.02 -14.19
N VAL A 184 15.91 10.97 -13.38
CA VAL A 184 14.86 11.91 -13.78
C VAL A 184 15.21 13.38 -13.52
N SER A 185 16.24 13.65 -12.73
CA SER A 185 16.64 15.03 -12.40
C SER A 185 18.15 15.19 -12.27
N ASP A 186 18.70 16.24 -12.87
CA ASP A 186 20.11 16.63 -12.71
C ASP A 186 20.39 17.39 -11.40
N SER A 187 19.35 17.69 -10.62
CA SER A 187 19.48 18.48 -9.39
C SER A 187 20.07 17.66 -8.24
N THR A 188 20.85 18.30 -7.38
CA THR A 188 21.24 17.69 -6.11
C THR A 188 20.05 17.69 -5.15
N LYS A 189 19.57 16.50 -4.79
CA LYS A 189 18.47 16.33 -3.85
C LYS A 189 18.92 16.68 -2.42
N PRO A 190 18.24 17.61 -1.71
CA PRO A 190 18.51 17.87 -0.30
C PRO A 190 18.11 16.65 0.56
N LYS A 191 18.75 16.46 1.71
CA LYS A 191 18.42 15.32 2.59
C LYS A 191 16.98 15.45 3.10
N LEU A 192 16.28 14.32 3.18
CA LEU A 192 14.88 14.27 3.57
C LEU A 192 14.65 14.92 4.95
N VAL A 193 15.54 14.66 5.91
CA VAL A 193 15.45 15.20 7.28
C VAL A 193 15.59 16.73 7.33
N ASP A 194 16.39 17.31 6.44
CA ASP A 194 16.67 18.75 6.44
C ASP A 194 15.44 19.52 5.93
N VAL A 195 14.82 19.03 4.84
CA VAL A 195 13.62 19.65 4.25
C VAL A 195 12.36 19.45 5.08
N HIS A 196 12.37 18.49 6.00
CA HIS A 196 11.28 18.23 6.95
C HIS A 196 11.56 18.73 8.37
N SER A 197 12.60 19.55 8.59
CA SER A 197 13.04 20.01 9.92
C SER A 197 11.94 20.69 10.78
N TRP A 198 10.88 21.18 10.15
CA TRP A 198 9.71 21.75 10.81
C TRP A 198 8.80 20.71 11.48
N LEU A 199 8.86 19.44 11.07
CA LEU A 199 7.98 18.38 11.54
C LEU A 199 8.49 17.78 12.87
N PRO A 200 7.69 17.79 13.95
CA PRO A 200 8.12 17.25 15.24
C PRO A 200 8.25 15.72 15.17
N ASN A 201 9.23 15.11 15.85
CA ASN A 201 9.43 13.65 15.87
C ASN A 201 9.33 13.02 14.47
N GLN A 202 10.12 13.50 13.52
CA GLN A 202 10.08 13.13 12.10
C GLN A 202 10.01 11.61 11.87
N GLU A 203 10.86 10.85 12.57
CA GLU A 203 10.91 9.39 12.45
C GLU A 203 9.57 8.74 12.76
N LEU A 204 8.89 9.20 13.83
CA LEU A 204 7.59 8.65 14.20
C LEU A 204 6.50 9.04 13.19
N HIS A 205 6.54 10.27 12.66
CA HIS A 205 5.62 10.69 11.60
C HIS A 205 5.80 9.84 10.34
N PHE A 206 7.03 9.66 9.86
CA PHE A 206 7.28 8.85 8.66
C PHE A 206 6.91 7.37 8.82
N LYS A 207 6.91 6.85 10.06
CA LYS A 207 6.45 5.49 10.39
C LYS A 207 4.93 5.36 10.52
N ARG A 208 4.18 6.46 10.58
CA ARG A 208 2.73 6.46 10.91
C ARG A 208 1.86 7.22 9.92
N VAL A 209 2.44 8.07 9.08
CA VAL A 209 1.76 8.94 8.13
C VAL A 209 2.42 8.75 6.77
N ARG A 210 1.61 8.62 5.71
CA ARG A 210 2.13 8.54 4.34
C ARG A 210 2.63 9.91 3.88
N CYS A 211 3.64 9.95 3.02
CA CYS A 211 4.10 11.19 2.39
C CYS A 211 2.92 11.94 1.72
N ILE A 212 2.04 11.19 1.05
CA ILE A 212 0.89 11.73 0.34
C ILE A 212 -0.18 12.34 1.25
N GLU A 213 -0.20 12.07 2.57
CA GLU A 213 -1.14 12.75 3.47
C GLU A 213 -0.85 14.24 3.60
N CYS A 214 0.41 14.63 3.40
CA CYS A 214 0.82 16.02 3.41
C CYS A 214 1.01 16.58 2.01
N HIS A 215 1.43 15.74 1.06
CA HIS A 215 1.81 16.14 -0.29
C HIS A 215 0.70 15.97 -1.34
N THR A 216 -0.54 15.67 -0.96
CA THR A 216 -1.66 15.62 -1.92
C THR A 216 -2.89 16.31 -1.33
N GLU A 217 -3.76 16.80 -2.20
CA GLU A 217 -5.11 17.20 -1.79
C GLU A 217 -6.04 15.99 -1.77
N VAL A 218 -6.85 15.86 -0.71
CA VAL A 218 -7.81 14.77 -0.56
C VAL A 218 -9.00 15.00 -1.48
N GLN A 219 -9.33 13.99 -2.29
CA GLN A 219 -10.53 13.98 -3.11
C GLN A 219 -11.53 12.93 -2.65
N ASP A 220 -12.78 13.34 -2.48
CA ASP A 220 -13.86 12.43 -2.04
C ASP A 220 -14.13 11.31 -3.05
N SER A 221 -13.98 11.64 -4.32
CA SER A 221 -14.24 10.80 -5.49
C SER A 221 -13.15 9.78 -5.84
N LEU A 222 -11.97 9.88 -5.23
CA LEU A 222 -10.85 8.97 -5.46
C LEU A 222 -10.43 8.30 -4.16
N MET A 223 -9.98 7.05 -4.22
CA MET A 223 -9.45 6.37 -3.03
C MET A 223 -8.09 6.92 -2.59
N VAL A 224 -7.24 7.29 -3.55
CA VAL A 224 -5.91 7.86 -3.32
C VAL A 224 -5.68 8.94 -4.38
N SER A 225 -5.31 10.13 -3.94
CA SER A 225 -4.99 11.25 -4.83
C SER A 225 -3.64 11.04 -5.50
N HIS A 226 -3.56 11.30 -6.80
CA HIS A 226 -2.32 11.20 -7.59
C HIS A 226 -1.74 12.56 -7.98
N ASN A 227 -2.41 13.66 -7.60
CA ASN A 227 -1.88 15.01 -7.72
C ASN A 227 -0.94 15.31 -6.55
N ILE A 228 0.33 14.90 -6.71
CA ILE A 228 1.40 15.19 -5.76
C ILE A 228 1.85 16.64 -5.91
N LEU A 229 1.74 17.41 -4.83
CA LEU A 229 2.03 18.83 -4.78
C LEU A 229 3.51 19.11 -4.45
N LYS A 230 3.96 20.31 -4.85
CA LYS A 230 5.26 20.88 -4.49
C LYS A 230 5.41 21.01 -2.96
N LYS A 231 6.64 20.98 -2.45
CA LYS A 231 6.95 21.02 -1.01
C LYS A 231 6.43 22.29 -0.29
N GLU A 232 6.25 23.37 -1.03
CA GLU A 232 5.71 24.64 -0.55
C GLU A 232 4.21 24.56 -0.26
N LEU A 233 3.51 23.66 -0.95
CA LEU A 233 2.05 23.46 -0.85
C LEU A 233 1.67 22.30 0.08
N ALA A 234 2.66 21.54 0.58
CA ALA A 234 2.41 20.47 1.51
C ALA A 234 1.81 21.00 2.82
N THR A 235 0.79 20.33 3.37
CA THR A 235 0.19 20.78 4.63
C THR A 235 1.20 20.74 5.78
N ARG A 236 1.30 21.86 6.50
CA ARG A 236 2.10 22.01 7.72
C ARG A 236 1.25 22.34 8.94
N ASN A 237 -0.06 22.41 8.76
CA ASN A 237 -0.99 22.78 9.82
C ASN A 237 -1.37 21.53 10.61
N CYS A 238 -0.74 21.36 11.78
CA CYS A 238 -0.91 20.18 12.63
C CYS A 238 -2.38 19.85 12.93
N VAL A 239 -3.26 20.86 13.01
CA VAL A 239 -4.68 20.70 13.33
C VAL A 239 -5.45 19.95 12.24
N GLU A 240 -5.01 20.03 10.98
CA GLU A 240 -5.65 19.32 9.87
C GLU A 240 -5.52 17.79 10.00
N CYS A 241 -4.48 17.31 10.68
CA CYS A 241 -4.25 15.88 10.93
C CYS A 241 -4.62 15.45 12.35
N HIS A 242 -4.57 16.35 13.33
CA HIS A 242 -4.80 16.04 14.75
C HIS A 242 -6.16 16.51 15.30
N SER A 243 -7.09 16.90 14.44
CA SER A 243 -8.49 17.18 14.78
C SER A 243 -9.39 15.94 14.66
N SER A 244 -10.62 16.04 15.16
CA SER A 244 -11.64 14.98 15.05
C SER A 244 -12.06 14.71 13.61
N ASN A 245 -12.14 15.76 12.79
CA ASN A 245 -12.42 15.69 11.36
C ASN A 245 -11.12 15.95 10.58
N SER A 246 -10.20 15.00 10.65
CA SER A 246 -8.87 15.15 10.07
C SER A 246 -8.77 14.61 8.65
N ILE A 247 -7.80 15.15 7.90
CA ILE A 247 -7.37 14.66 6.58
C ILE A 247 -7.13 13.14 6.60
N LEU A 248 -6.56 12.63 7.69
CA LEU A 248 -6.27 11.20 7.85
C LEU A 248 -7.52 10.33 7.78
N GLN A 249 -8.68 10.81 8.28
CA GLN A 249 -9.94 10.07 8.20
C GLN A 249 -10.49 9.98 6.77
N ALA A 250 -10.25 11.01 5.97
CA ALA A 250 -10.69 11.11 4.59
C ALA A 250 -9.69 10.49 3.59
N SER A 251 -8.46 10.20 4.02
CA SER A 251 -7.41 9.62 3.17
C SER A 251 -6.85 8.30 3.75
N LEU A 252 -5.91 8.35 4.70
CA LEU A 252 -5.25 7.15 5.25
C LEU A 252 -6.23 6.06 5.74
N TYR A 253 -7.30 6.46 6.43
CA TYR A 253 -8.29 5.54 7.01
C TYR A 253 -9.54 5.35 6.13
N LYS A 254 -9.59 5.96 4.94
CA LYS A 254 -10.78 5.99 4.09
C LYS A 254 -11.35 4.60 3.82
N TYR A 255 -10.49 3.66 3.42
CA TYR A 255 -10.93 2.30 3.08
C TYR A 255 -11.49 1.53 4.29
N GLN A 256 -10.85 1.64 5.46
CA GLN A 256 -11.35 1.03 6.69
C GLN A 256 -12.71 1.63 7.08
N ASN A 257 -12.86 2.95 6.97
CA ASN A 257 -14.10 3.65 7.25
C ASN A 257 -15.24 3.22 6.31
N LEU A 258 -14.94 2.98 5.03
CA LEU A 258 -15.92 2.46 4.06
C LEU A 258 -16.36 1.03 4.39
N LYS A 259 -15.41 0.14 4.73
CA LYS A 259 -15.71 -1.25 5.13
C LYS A 259 -16.61 -1.33 6.36
N THR A 260 -16.28 -0.58 7.42
CA THR A 260 -17.09 -0.56 8.64
C THR A 260 -18.51 -0.07 8.37
N ARG A 261 -18.69 0.95 7.52
CA ARG A 261 -20.03 1.45 7.14
C ARG A 261 -20.84 0.43 6.34
N SER A 262 -20.21 -0.34 5.45
CA SER A 262 -20.90 -1.39 4.70
C SER A 262 -21.28 -2.58 5.58
N GLU A 263 -20.41 -2.97 6.52
CA GLU A 263 -20.65 -4.09 7.44
C GLU A 263 -21.73 -3.78 8.50
N ASP A 264 -21.78 -2.53 9.00
CA ASP A 264 -22.82 -2.08 9.93
C ASP A 264 -24.20 -1.92 9.25
N GLY A 265 -24.22 -1.66 7.94
CA GLY A 265 -25.44 -1.53 7.14
C GLY A 265 -26.24 -2.83 7.06
N GLU A 266 -25.56 -3.98 7.06
CA GLU A 266 -26.17 -5.30 6.88
C GLU A 266 -26.86 -5.84 8.16
N ASN A 267 -26.47 -5.35 9.35
CA ASN A 267 -27.06 -5.74 10.64
C ASN A 267 -28.01 -4.70 11.25
N SER A 268 -28.29 -3.60 10.54
CA SER A 268 -29.15 -2.52 11.03
C SER A 268 -30.64 -2.77 10.77
N GLN A 269 -31.17 -3.89 11.26
CA GLN A 269 -32.63 -4.03 11.41
C GLN A 269 -33.09 -3.01 12.46
N LYS A 270 -33.64 -1.90 11.95
CA LYS A 270 -34.43 -0.87 12.65
C LYS A 270 -35.03 -1.37 13.97
N SER A 271 -34.40 -1.06 15.08
CA SER A 271 -35.07 -0.99 16.37
C SER A 271 -34.99 0.44 16.88
N ILE A 272 -36.16 1.04 17.08
CA ILE A 272 -36.37 2.36 17.70
C ILE A 272 -35.77 2.41 19.14
N LEU A 273 -35.38 1.26 19.70
CA LEU A 273 -34.61 1.14 20.93
C LEU A 273 -33.09 1.38 20.74
N GLY A 274 -32.62 1.72 19.53
CA GLY A 274 -31.24 2.11 19.25
C GLY A 274 -30.89 3.55 19.65
N LEU A 275 -31.90 4.40 19.93
CA LEU A 275 -31.69 5.82 20.26
C LEU A 275 -31.12 6.02 21.69
N PHE A 276 -31.28 5.03 22.57
CA PHE A 276 -30.82 5.08 23.96
C PHE A 276 -29.67 4.10 24.27
N THR A 277 -29.24 3.31 23.28
CA THR A 277 -28.07 2.45 23.43
C THR A 277 -26.84 3.26 23.05
N ILE A 278 -26.11 3.76 24.05
CA ILE A 278 -24.76 4.31 23.85
C ILE A 278 -23.98 3.27 23.05
N ASN A 279 -23.67 3.59 21.79
CA ASN A 279 -22.99 2.74 20.82
C ASN A 279 -21.76 2.05 21.44
N ARG A 280 -21.94 0.82 21.92
CA ARG A 280 -20.88 -0.03 22.49
C ARG A 280 -20.09 -0.78 21.40
N SER A 281 -20.46 -0.58 20.12
CA SER A 281 -19.85 -1.25 18.97
C SER A 281 -18.58 -0.58 18.45
N ASN A 282 -18.19 0.60 18.96
CA ASN A 282 -16.93 1.25 18.60
C ASN A 282 -15.71 0.69 19.37
N LYS A 283 -15.57 -0.64 19.42
CA LYS A 283 -14.41 -1.30 20.02
C LYS A 283 -13.12 -1.14 19.19
N ASN A 284 -13.24 -0.78 17.91
CA ASN A 284 -12.09 -0.48 17.05
C ASN A 284 -11.82 1.01 16.84
N LEU A 285 -12.78 1.90 17.08
CA LEU A 285 -12.56 3.35 16.96
C LEU A 285 -11.89 3.95 18.21
N SER A 286 -12.03 3.30 19.37
CA SER A 286 -11.55 3.82 20.66
C SER A 286 -10.10 3.42 21.00
N ASN A 287 -9.47 2.52 20.25
CA ASN A 287 -8.14 2.00 20.61
C ASN A 287 -6.98 2.61 19.80
N THR A 288 -7.24 3.41 18.75
CA THR A 288 -6.19 3.84 17.81
C THR A 288 -6.15 5.33 17.45
N TYR A 289 -7.17 6.14 17.79
CA TYR A 289 -7.21 7.55 17.37
C TYR A 289 -7.15 8.50 18.57
N TYR A 290 -5.97 9.09 18.80
CA TYR A 290 -5.85 10.23 19.71
C TYR A 290 -6.28 11.50 18.98
N VAL A 291 -7.50 11.95 19.26
CA VAL A 291 -7.98 13.28 18.90
C VAL A 291 -7.60 14.23 20.03
N ILE A 292 -7.02 15.39 19.72
CA ILE A 292 -6.75 16.42 20.74
C ILE A 292 -8.11 16.84 21.34
N GLY A 293 -8.32 16.50 22.62
CA GLY A 293 -9.58 16.72 23.36
C GLY A 293 -10.44 15.47 23.60
N ALA A 294 -10.19 14.35 22.92
CA ALA A 294 -10.82 13.07 23.25
C ALA A 294 -9.90 12.26 24.19
N SER A 295 -10.41 11.85 25.35
CA SER A 295 -9.64 10.97 26.21
C SER A 295 -9.48 9.59 25.55
N ARG A 296 -8.28 9.01 25.62
CA ARG A 296 -7.99 7.65 25.11
C ARG A 296 -8.77 6.54 25.84
N VAL A 297 -9.51 6.91 26.89
CA VAL A 297 -10.19 5.97 27.76
C VAL A 297 -11.69 6.25 27.65
N PRO A 298 -12.46 5.44 26.91
CA PRO A 298 -13.90 5.68 26.73
C PRO A 298 -14.67 5.80 28.05
N TYR A 299 -14.17 5.16 29.12
CA TYR A 299 -14.70 5.29 30.48
C TYR A 299 -14.63 6.72 31.04
N LEU A 300 -13.56 7.47 30.75
CA LEU A 300 -13.44 8.86 31.19
C LEU A 300 -14.46 9.76 30.49
N ASN A 301 -14.75 9.52 29.21
CA ASN A 301 -15.80 10.27 28.50
C ASN A 301 -17.19 10.02 29.13
N THR A 302 -17.48 8.79 29.56
CA THR A 302 -18.71 8.48 30.29
C THR A 302 -18.77 9.17 31.66
N ILE A 303 -17.65 9.19 32.40
CA ILE A 303 -17.57 9.91 33.68
C ILE A 303 -17.83 11.40 33.48
N PHE A 304 -17.20 12.04 32.48
CA PHE A 304 -17.41 13.45 32.21
C PHE A 304 -18.85 13.77 31.84
N ALA A 305 -19.51 12.91 31.06
CA ALA A 305 -20.93 13.06 30.75
C ALA A 305 -21.81 12.94 32.01
N ILE A 306 -21.54 11.97 32.89
CA ILE A 306 -22.26 11.82 34.16
C ILE A 306 -22.09 13.06 35.04
N ILE A 307 -20.86 13.56 35.17
CA ILE A 307 -20.57 14.77 35.96
C ILE A 307 -21.32 15.98 35.38
N PHE A 308 -21.32 16.13 34.05
CA PHE A 308 -22.02 17.22 33.37
C PHE A 308 -23.53 17.18 33.64
N PHE A 309 -24.19 16.03 33.44
CA PHE A 309 -25.62 15.90 33.69
C PHE A 309 -25.98 15.99 35.17
N ALA A 310 -25.12 15.52 36.07
CA ALA A 310 -25.30 15.69 37.52
C ALA A 310 -25.23 17.17 37.93
N ALA A 311 -24.31 17.94 37.34
CA ALA A 311 -24.21 19.38 37.59
C ALA A 311 -25.44 20.14 37.08
N VAL A 312 -25.88 19.86 35.84
CA VAL A 312 -27.10 20.45 35.27
C VAL A 312 -28.34 20.08 36.09
N GLY A 313 -28.45 18.82 36.52
CA GLY A 313 -29.53 18.35 37.38
C GLY A 313 -29.54 19.05 38.74
N GLY A 314 -28.37 19.22 39.36
CA GLY A 314 -28.23 19.95 40.62
C GLY A 314 -28.68 21.41 40.50
N ILE A 315 -28.32 22.09 39.40
CA ILE A 315 -28.76 23.46 39.11
C ILE A 315 -30.28 23.51 38.92
N ALA A 316 -30.86 22.56 38.18
CA ALA A 316 -32.29 22.49 37.95
C ALA A 316 -33.08 22.28 39.26
N VAL A 317 -32.65 21.32 40.08
CA VAL A 317 -33.26 21.05 41.40
C VAL A 317 -33.16 22.28 42.31
N HIS A 318 -31.99 22.91 42.38
CA HIS A 318 -31.81 24.14 43.16
C HIS A 318 -32.72 25.27 42.67
N THR A 319 -32.87 25.42 41.35
CA THR A 319 -33.76 26.43 40.74
C THR A 319 -35.23 26.16 41.04
N ILE A 320 -35.68 24.91 40.92
CA ILE A 320 -37.05 24.49 41.23
C ILE A 320 -37.37 24.71 42.72
N LEU A 321 -36.47 24.30 43.62
CA LEU A 321 -36.63 24.50 45.06
C LEU A 321 -36.70 25.99 45.42
N ARG A 322 -35.95 26.84 44.71
CA ARG A 322 -36.00 28.30 44.88
C ARG A 322 -37.33 28.91 44.42
N ILE A 323 -37.95 28.35 43.38
CA ILE A 323 -39.27 28.80 42.88
C ILE A 323 -40.39 28.33 43.83
N LEU A 324 -40.32 27.10 44.34
CA LEU A 324 -41.34 26.53 45.24
C LEU A 324 -41.30 27.08 46.68
N LYS A 325 -40.17 27.62 47.14
CA LYS A 325 -40.04 28.27 48.46
C LYS A 325 -40.36 29.77 48.46
N LYS A 326 -40.85 30.30 47.35
CA LYS A 326 -41.33 31.68 47.22
C LYS A 326 -42.85 31.72 47.30
#